data_AF-A0A2G2MX39-F1
#
_entry.id   AF-A0A2G2MX39-F1
#
_cell.length_a   1.000
_cell.length_b   1.000
_cell.length_c   1.000
_cell.angle_alpha   90.00
_cell.angle_beta   90.00
_cell.angle_gamma   90.00
#
_symmetry.space_group_name_H-M   'P 1'
#
loop_
_entity.id
_entity.type
_entity.pdbx_description
1 polymer ?
#
loop_
_entity_poly.entity_id
_entity_poly.type
_entity_poly.pdbx_seq_one_letter_code
_entity_poly.pdbx_strand_id
1 'polypeptide(L)'
;MYTVQMEQECGCFKKSEYSNNNTFQTQQDAYNYANIVAELMNEEFCGKHTFYSQRAEGDNFVIRVALNATYVSGCSTGVSCDVGCNSTDDWSLESTDTSDNKSCDTGCGCS
;
A
#
# COMPACT_ATOMS: atom_id res chain seq x y z
N MET A 1 -19.62 2.32 -25.66
CA MET A 1 -19.27 1.26 -24.68
C MET A 1 -17.90 1.61 -24.16
N TYR A 2 -17.69 1.53 -22.85
CA TYR A 2 -16.44 1.87 -22.21
C TYR A 2 -15.78 0.61 -21.68
N THR A 3 -14.46 0.47 -21.86
CA THR A 3 -13.74 -0.74 -21.44
C THR A 3 -12.77 -0.41 -20.34
N VAL A 4 -12.77 -1.20 -19.27
CA VAL A 4 -11.79 -1.13 -18.18
C VAL A 4 -10.85 -2.31 -18.30
N GLN A 5 -9.56 -2.04 -18.44
CA GLN A 5 -8.52 -3.06 -18.54
C GLN A 5 -7.37 -2.79 -17.55
N MET A 6 -6.71 -3.84 -17.11
CA MET A 6 -5.48 -3.75 -16.30
C MET A 6 -4.28 -3.53 -17.20
N GLU A 7 -3.35 -2.65 -16.80
CA GLU A 7 -2.06 -2.46 -17.47
C GLU A 7 -1.17 -3.70 -17.33
N GLN A 8 -1.07 -4.24 -16.11
CA GLN A 8 -0.32 -5.46 -15.82
C GLN A 8 -1.06 -6.37 -14.85
N GLU A 9 -1.09 -7.66 -15.19
CA GLU A 9 -1.70 -8.70 -14.36
C GLU A 9 -0.68 -9.25 -13.37
N CYS A 10 -0.63 -8.64 -12.19
CA CYS A 10 0.19 -9.12 -11.08
C CYS A 10 -0.25 -10.51 -10.61
N GLY A 11 0.64 -11.25 -9.93
CA GLY A 11 0.30 -12.56 -9.37
C GLY A 11 -0.88 -12.54 -8.39
N CYS A 12 -1.11 -11.43 -7.68
CA CYS A 12 -2.30 -11.24 -6.83
C CYS A 12 -3.59 -11.13 -7.66
N PHE A 13 -3.56 -10.39 -8.77
CA PHE A 13 -4.68 -10.26 -9.68
C PHE A 13 -5.08 -11.61 -10.27
N LYS A 14 -4.11 -12.41 -10.72
CA LYS A 14 -4.37 -13.75 -11.28
C LYS A 14 -4.95 -14.75 -10.26
N LYS A 15 -4.79 -14.48 -8.97
CA LYS A 15 -5.38 -15.29 -7.88
C LYS A 15 -6.74 -14.76 -7.43
N SER A 16 -7.08 -13.53 -7.82
CA SER A 16 -8.35 -12.90 -7.49
C SER A 16 -9.45 -13.35 -8.44
N GLU A 17 -10.70 -13.13 -8.06
CA GLU A 17 -11.89 -13.37 -8.89
C GLU A 17 -12.16 -12.27 -9.93
N TYR A 18 -11.35 -11.20 -9.93
CA TYR A 18 -11.53 -10.08 -10.85
C TYR A 18 -11.13 -10.46 -12.28
N SER A 19 -11.96 -10.04 -13.23
CA SER A 19 -11.71 -10.23 -14.67
C SER A 19 -11.09 -8.99 -15.29
N ASN A 20 -10.27 -9.18 -16.31
CA ASN A 20 -9.73 -8.10 -17.14
C ASN A 20 -10.69 -7.80 -18.32
N ASN A 21 -10.62 -6.60 -18.90
CA ASN A 21 -11.45 -6.15 -20.03
C ASN A 21 -12.96 -6.11 -19.74
N ASN A 22 -13.35 -5.54 -18.60
CA ASN A 22 -14.78 -5.35 -18.29
C ASN A 22 -15.36 -4.21 -19.14
N THR A 23 -16.52 -4.43 -19.73
CA THR A 23 -17.20 -3.44 -20.56
C THR A 23 -18.44 -2.87 -19.88
N PHE A 24 -18.59 -1.55 -19.94
CA PHE A 24 -19.68 -0.79 -19.34
C PHE A 24 -20.41 0.06 -20.39
N GLN A 25 -21.66 0.40 -20.10
CA GLN A 25 -22.48 1.22 -20.98
C GLN A 25 -22.13 2.72 -20.85
N THR A 26 -21.90 3.18 -19.62
CA THR A 26 -21.64 4.59 -19.33
C THR A 26 -20.20 4.83 -18.90
N GLN A 27 -19.71 6.05 -19.16
CA GLN A 27 -18.39 6.48 -18.74
C GLN A 27 -18.27 6.46 -17.21
N GLN A 28 -19.33 6.88 -16.53
CA GLN A 28 -19.35 7.01 -15.08
C GLN A 28 -19.29 5.65 -14.40
N ASP A 29 -19.98 4.63 -14.93
CA ASP A 29 -19.89 3.27 -14.41
C ASP A 29 -18.48 2.70 -14.57
N ALA A 30 -17.86 2.88 -15.75
CA ALA A 30 -16.49 2.43 -15.99
C ALA A 30 -15.48 3.12 -15.05
N TYR A 31 -15.63 4.44 -14.86
CA TYR A 31 -14.78 5.20 -13.97
C TYR A 31 -14.96 4.79 -12.50
N ASN A 32 -16.20 4.65 -12.05
CA ASN A 32 -16.50 4.22 -10.68
C ASN A 32 -15.95 2.82 -10.42
N TYR A 33 -16.20 1.88 -11.34
CA TYR A 33 -15.67 0.51 -11.24
C TYR A 33 -14.13 0.51 -11.17
N ALA A 34 -13.46 1.25 -12.04
CA ALA A 34 -12.00 1.31 -12.05
C ALA A 34 -11.42 1.88 -10.74
N ASN A 35 -12.07 2.87 -10.11
CA ASN A 35 -11.63 3.42 -8.82
C ASN A 35 -11.85 2.43 -7.67
N ILE A 36 -13.07 1.89 -7.56
CA ILE A 36 -13.42 0.92 -6.51
C ILE A 36 -12.47 -0.28 -6.56
N VAL A 37 -12.21 -0.81 -7.75
CA VAL A 37 -11.31 -1.94 -7.92
C VAL A 37 -9.87 -1.56 -7.59
N ALA A 38 -9.39 -0.38 -8.00
CA ALA A 38 -8.05 0.07 -7.64
C ALA A 38 -7.88 0.22 -6.12
N GLU A 39 -8.85 0.80 -5.42
CA GLU A 39 -8.86 0.93 -3.95
C GLU A 39 -8.86 -0.45 -3.28
N LEU A 40 -9.77 -1.34 -3.68
CA LEU A 40 -9.84 -2.68 -3.12
C LEU A 40 -8.56 -3.48 -3.37
N MET A 41 -7.95 -3.37 -4.56
CA MET A 41 -6.66 -4.00 -4.85
C MET A 41 -5.53 -3.43 -3.97
N ASN A 42 -5.56 -2.14 -3.64
CA ASN A 42 -4.57 -1.54 -2.74
C ASN A 42 -4.69 -2.06 -1.30
N GLU A 43 -5.92 -2.39 -0.87
CA GLU A 43 -6.19 -2.89 0.49
C GLU A 43 -5.99 -4.41 0.62
N GLU A 44 -6.46 -5.18 -0.37
CA GLU A 44 -6.50 -6.65 -0.29
C GLU A 44 -5.26 -7.32 -0.89
N PHE A 45 -4.55 -6.68 -1.83
CA PHE A 45 -3.39 -7.31 -2.46
C PHE A 45 -2.13 -7.11 -1.62
N CYS A 46 -1.00 -7.55 -2.16
CA CYS A 46 0.29 -7.62 -1.48
C CYS A 46 0.85 -6.31 -0.88
N GLY A 47 0.20 -5.15 -1.07
CA GLY A 47 0.67 -3.83 -0.65
C GLY A 47 1.95 -3.33 -1.33
N LYS A 48 2.65 -4.19 -2.10
CA LYS A 48 3.86 -3.84 -2.88
C LYS A 48 3.55 -3.01 -4.11
N HIS A 49 2.34 -3.17 -4.62
CA HIS A 49 1.86 -2.53 -5.82
C HIS A 49 0.78 -1.54 -5.43
N THR A 50 0.88 -0.33 -5.94
CA THR A 50 -0.15 0.69 -5.85
C THR A 50 -0.90 0.74 -7.18
N PHE A 51 -2.21 0.56 -7.11
CA PHE A 51 -3.13 0.59 -8.24
C PHE A 51 -3.83 1.94 -8.30
N TYR A 52 -4.00 2.47 -9.50
CA TYR A 52 -4.75 3.71 -9.72
C TYR A 52 -5.44 3.69 -11.08
N SER A 53 -6.63 4.28 -11.14
CA SER A 53 -7.39 4.38 -12.38
C SER A 53 -6.84 5.54 -13.23
N GLN A 54 -6.69 5.31 -14.54
CA GLN A 54 -6.37 6.36 -15.50
C GLN A 54 -7.26 6.23 -16.74
N ARG A 55 -7.75 7.35 -17.24
CA ARG A 55 -8.41 7.40 -18.54
C ARG A 55 -7.37 7.22 -19.65
N ALA A 56 -7.59 6.24 -20.52
CA ALA A 56 -6.82 6.07 -21.75
C ALA A 56 -7.48 6.83 -22.91
N GLU A 57 -6.89 6.77 -24.10
CA GLU A 57 -7.47 7.42 -25.28
C GLU A 57 -8.85 6.83 -25.63
N GLY A 58 -9.80 7.74 -25.89
CA GLY A 58 -11.17 7.40 -26.29
C GLY A 58 -12.04 6.90 -25.13
N ASP A 59 -12.66 5.74 -25.34
CA ASP A 59 -13.62 5.11 -24.43
C ASP A 59 -12.98 4.05 -23.53
N ASN A 60 -11.66 4.07 -23.37
CA ASN A 60 -10.93 3.09 -22.58
C ASN A 60 -10.44 3.66 -21.25
N PHE A 61 -10.46 2.81 -20.23
CA PHE A 61 -9.92 3.05 -18.90
C PHE A 61 -8.87 1.99 -18.60
N VAL A 62 -7.72 2.43 -18.12
CA VAL A 62 -6.61 1.56 -17.76
C VAL A 62 -6.35 1.71 -16.28
N ILE A 63 -6.35 0.59 -15.56
CA ILE A 63 -5.87 0.53 -14.18
C ILE A 63 -4.37 0.29 -14.25
N ARG A 64 -3.59 1.30 -13.85
CA ARG A 64 -2.13 1.24 -13.85
C ARG A 64 -1.60 0.69 -12.55
N VAL A 65 -0.38 0.14 -12.65
CA VAL A 65 0.32 -0.44 -11.51
C VAL A 65 1.63 0.29 -11.30
N ALA A 66 1.80 0.89 -10.13
CA ALA A 66 3.09 1.42 -9.68
C ALA A 66 3.66 0.54 -8.57
N LEU A 67 4.99 0.47 -8.46
CA LEU A 67 5.63 -0.10 -7.29
C LEU A 67 5.51 0.89 -6.14
N ASN A 68 4.98 0.42 -5.01
CA ASN A 68 4.90 1.21 -3.80
C ASN A 68 6.30 1.29 -3.18
N ALA A 69 7.01 2.41 -3.38
CA ALA A 69 8.38 2.60 -2.88
C ALA A 69 8.48 2.57 -1.34
N THR A 70 7.35 2.74 -0.64
CA THR A 70 7.26 2.60 0.82
C THR A 70 7.10 1.15 1.28
N TYR A 71 6.77 0.22 0.36
CA TYR A 71 6.88 -1.22 0.62
C TYR A 71 8.37 -1.63 0.54
N VAL A 72 9.14 -1.20 1.54
CA VAL A 72 10.43 -1.79 1.86
C VAL A 72 10.17 -3.09 2.62
N SER A 73 9.98 -4.21 1.90
CA SER A 73 10.14 -5.55 2.49
C SER A 73 11.61 -5.87 2.73
N GLY A 74 12.29 -4.96 3.41
CA GLY A 74 13.74 -4.88 3.39
C GLY A 74 14.26 -3.76 4.28
N CYS A 75 13.67 -3.58 5.46
CA CYS A 75 14.50 -3.22 6.61
C CYS A 75 15.23 -4.48 7.10
N SER A 76 16.11 -5.02 6.27
CA SER A 76 17.46 -5.29 6.76
C SER A 76 18.19 -3.96 6.67
N THR A 77 17.80 -3.00 7.51
CA THR A 77 18.82 -2.06 7.97
C THR A 77 19.89 -2.96 8.54
N GLY A 78 21.13 -2.79 8.07
CA GLY A 78 22.28 -3.37 8.71
C GLY A 78 22.38 -2.80 10.11
N VAL A 79 21.58 -3.31 11.04
CA VAL A 79 21.87 -3.29 12.46
C VAL A 79 22.54 -4.64 12.71
N SER A 80 23.83 -4.69 12.42
CA SER A 80 24.68 -5.54 13.24
C SER A 80 24.79 -4.85 14.59
N CYS A 81 23.83 -5.12 15.45
CA CYS A 81 24.09 -5.26 16.87
C CYS A 81 23.03 -6.22 17.43
N ASP A 82 23.53 -7.42 17.75
CA ASP A 82 23.11 -8.25 18.86
C ASP A 82 22.37 -7.45 19.95
N VAL A 83 21.04 -7.38 19.90
CA VAL A 83 20.21 -6.99 21.06
C VAL A 83 18.77 -7.44 20.83
N GLY A 84 18.28 -8.24 21.78
CA GLY A 84 17.05 -9.01 21.72
C GLY A 84 15.77 -8.17 21.63
N CYS A 85 14.83 -8.70 20.87
CA CYS A 85 13.45 -8.23 20.81
C CYS A 85 12.72 -8.72 22.07
N ASN A 86 12.49 -7.85 23.04
CA ASN A 86 11.48 -8.10 24.08
C ASN A 86 10.23 -7.30 23.70
N SER A 87 9.21 -8.03 23.27
CA SER A 87 7.87 -7.51 23.02
C SER A 87 7.36 -6.72 24.21
N THR A 88 6.84 -5.52 23.97
CA THR A 88 5.76 -5.01 24.79
C THR A 88 4.83 -4.23 23.87
N ASP A 89 3.76 -4.91 23.47
CA ASP A 89 2.53 -4.30 23.02
C ASP A 89 2.06 -3.33 24.12
N ASP A 90 2.17 -2.02 23.89
CA ASP A 90 1.51 -1.03 24.74
C ASP A 90 0.51 -0.24 23.91
N TRP A 91 -0.72 -0.72 23.98
CA TRP A 91 -1.91 0.04 23.69
C TRP A 91 -2.21 0.85 24.96
N SER A 92 -1.92 2.14 24.95
CA SER A 92 -2.61 3.10 25.82
C SER A 92 -2.61 4.47 25.16
N LEU A 93 -3.78 4.78 24.62
CA LEU A 93 -4.28 6.13 24.42
C LEU A 93 -4.02 6.95 25.69
N GLU A 94 -3.33 8.08 25.57
CA GLU A 94 -3.81 9.36 26.09
C GLU A 94 -2.93 10.51 25.58
N SER A 95 -3.59 11.45 24.90
CA SER A 95 -3.00 12.71 24.47
C SER A 95 -2.94 13.64 25.67
N THR A 96 -1.74 14.02 26.12
CA THR A 96 -1.52 15.33 26.74
C THR A 96 -0.11 15.83 26.45
N ASP A 97 -0.09 16.99 25.80
CA ASP A 97 0.91 18.05 25.85
C ASP A 97 1.94 17.90 26.98
N THR A 98 3.24 17.95 26.66
CA THR A 98 4.20 18.92 27.23
C THR A 98 5.58 18.67 26.61
N SER A 99 6.10 19.74 26.01
CA SER A 99 7.49 19.95 25.64
C SER A 99 8.47 19.41 26.68
N ASP A 100 9.41 18.53 26.31
CA ASP A 100 10.71 18.47 27.01
C ASP A 100 11.78 17.81 26.13
N ASN A 101 12.70 18.66 25.69
CA ASN A 101 14.02 18.33 25.19
C ASN A 101 14.78 17.49 26.24
N LYS A 102 14.88 16.17 26.03
CA LYS A 102 15.71 15.29 26.86
C LYS A 102 16.74 14.60 25.98
N SER A 103 17.89 15.28 25.90
CA SER A 103 19.21 14.74 25.58
C SER A 103 19.40 13.32 26.10
N CYS A 104 19.78 12.40 25.20
CA CYS A 104 20.17 11.04 25.53
C CYS A 104 21.54 11.05 26.25
N ASP A 105 21.49 11.22 27.56
CA ASP A 105 22.68 11.17 28.41
C ASP A 105 23.19 9.73 28.55
N THR A 106 24.50 9.60 28.44
CA THR A 106 25.25 8.35 28.22
C THR A 106 25.46 7.63 29.55
N GLY A 107 25.04 6.37 29.65
CA GLY A 107 25.17 5.64 30.93
C GLY A 107 24.98 4.13 30.87
N CYS A 108 25.63 3.43 29.93
CA CYS A 108 25.79 1.97 30.02
C CYS A 108 26.97 1.64 30.95
N GLY A 109 26.67 1.39 32.23
CA GLY A 109 27.60 0.76 33.16
C GLY A 109 27.47 -0.77 33.08
N CYS A 110 28.54 -1.45 32.70
CA CYS A 110 28.69 -2.90 32.87
C CYS A 110 29.50 -3.12 34.16
N SER A 111 28.89 -3.77 35.16
CA SER A 111 29.61 -4.43 36.28
C SER A 111 29.73 -5.92 36.00
#